data_AF-A0A9R0E8A2-F1
#
_entry.id   AF-A0A9R0E8A2-F1
#
_cell.length_a   1.000
_cell.length_b   1.000
_cell.length_c   1.000
_cell.angle_alpha   90.00
_cell.angle_beta   90.00
_cell.angle_gamma   90.00
#
_symmetry.space_group_name_H-M   'P 1'
#
loop_
_entity.id
_entity.type
_entity.pdbx_description
1 polymer ?
#
loop_
_entity_poly.entity_id
_entity_poly.type
_entity_poly.pdbx_seq_one_letter_code
_entity_poly.pdbx_strand_id
1 'polypeptide(L)'
;MKPTLCLLGNRFDEGIKLDRESWFSVTPEVVARHIAEKYQYDVVLDAFCGAGGNTIQFARTCNRVVAIDIDANKIAMTKHNATIYGVHEKIEFITGDFFELAPRLKADMVFLSPPWGGLSYSKVS
;
A
#
# COMPACT_ATOMS: atom_id res chain seq x y z
N MET A 1 -8.99 2.74 -25.36
CA MET A 1 -9.09 3.90 -24.44
C MET A 1 -8.50 3.44 -23.10
N LYS A 2 -7.22 3.72 -22.81
CA LYS A 2 -6.63 3.39 -21.49
C LYS A 2 -7.26 4.38 -20.48
N PRO A 3 -8.05 3.95 -19.48
CA PRO A 3 -8.57 4.89 -18.49
C PRO A 3 -7.38 5.44 -17.70
N THR A 4 -7.25 6.76 -17.67
CA THR A 4 -6.18 7.56 -17.04
C THR A 4 -6.14 7.45 -15.50
N LEU A 5 -6.73 6.39 -14.92
CA LEU A 5 -6.88 6.18 -13.48
C LEU A 5 -5.91 5.09 -12.97
N CYS A 6 -4.72 4.96 -13.56
CA CYS A 6 -3.73 4.06 -12.99
C CYS A 6 -3.02 4.75 -11.83
N LEU A 7 -3.31 4.27 -10.62
CA LEU A 7 -2.86 4.82 -9.34
C LEU A 7 -1.40 4.42 -9.01
N LEU A 8 -0.78 3.60 -9.88
CA LEU A 8 0.67 3.33 -10.00
C LEU A 8 1.11 3.61 -11.47
N GLY A 9 0.73 4.79 -11.97
CA GLY A 9 0.61 5.09 -13.40
C GLY A 9 1.88 5.11 -14.23
N ASN A 10 3.07 5.28 -13.63
CA ASN A 10 4.29 5.40 -14.44
C ASN A 10 4.89 4.06 -14.86
N ARG A 11 4.58 2.96 -14.15
CA ARG A 11 5.20 1.64 -14.38
C ARG A 11 4.17 0.53 -14.61
N PHE A 12 2.93 0.88 -14.93
CA PHE A 12 1.87 -0.12 -15.15
C PHE A 12 2.22 -1.09 -16.28
N ASP A 13 2.78 -0.55 -17.37
CA ASP A 13 3.23 -1.35 -18.52
C ASP A 13 4.47 -2.23 -18.19
N GLU A 14 5.05 -2.11 -16.99
CA GLU A 14 6.18 -2.90 -16.50
C GLU A 14 5.76 -4.12 -15.64
N GLY A 15 4.46 -4.45 -15.64
CA GLY A 15 3.94 -5.68 -15.06
C GLY A 15 3.37 -5.53 -13.64
N ILE A 16 2.93 -4.33 -13.26
CA ILE A 16 2.25 -4.10 -11.98
C ILE A 16 0.98 -4.95 -11.89
N LYS A 17 0.76 -5.59 -10.75
CA LYS A 17 -0.41 -6.42 -10.45
C LYS A 17 -1.37 -5.66 -9.56
N LEU A 18 -2.61 -5.53 -10.03
CA LEU A 18 -3.75 -4.98 -9.30
C LEU A 18 -4.94 -5.91 -9.51
N ASP A 19 -5.67 -6.20 -8.45
CA ASP A 19 -7.00 -6.81 -8.57
C ASP A 19 -8.08 -5.73 -8.75
N ARG A 20 -9.33 -6.17 -8.93
CA ARG A 20 -10.46 -5.28 -9.17
C ARG A 20 -10.66 -4.28 -8.04
N GLU A 21 -10.48 -4.67 -6.79
CA GLU A 21 -10.66 -3.78 -5.64
C GLU A 21 -9.52 -2.75 -5.56
N SER A 22 -8.28 -3.20 -5.72
CA SER A 22 -7.11 -2.34 -5.72
C SER A 22 -7.16 -1.31 -6.86
N TRP A 23 -7.82 -1.63 -7.97
CA TRP A 23 -8.08 -0.65 -9.03
C TRP A 23 -8.88 0.58 -8.55
N PHE A 24 -9.77 0.43 -7.58
CA PHE A 24 -10.59 1.52 -7.04
C PHE A 24 -10.08 2.09 -5.72
N SER A 25 -9.23 1.34 -5.01
CA SER A 25 -8.82 1.69 -3.63
C SER A 25 -7.37 2.18 -3.51
N VAL A 26 -6.52 1.97 -4.52
CA VAL A 26 -5.11 2.40 -4.42
C VAL A 26 -5.04 3.93 -4.37
N THR A 27 -4.23 4.47 -3.46
CA THR A 27 -3.95 5.91 -3.41
C THR A 27 -3.19 6.34 -4.68
N PRO A 28 -3.59 7.42 -5.37
CA PRO A 28 -2.88 7.88 -6.56
C PRO A 28 -1.39 8.10 -6.29
N GLU A 29 -0.52 7.64 -7.19
CA GLU A 29 0.94 7.65 -6.99
C GLU A 29 1.48 9.02 -6.57
N VAL A 30 0.96 10.10 -7.17
CA VAL A 30 1.36 11.48 -6.84
C VAL A 30 0.99 11.85 -5.40
N VAL A 31 -0.18 11.42 -4.93
CA VAL A 31 -0.63 11.66 -3.55
C VAL A 31 0.19 10.80 -2.58
N ALA A 32 0.37 9.52 -2.87
CA ALA A 32 1.18 8.60 -2.07
C ALA A 32 2.62 9.12 -1.92
N ARG A 33 3.20 9.61 -3.03
CA ARG A 33 4.54 10.22 -3.04
C ARG A 33 4.60 11.50 -2.20
N HIS A 34 3.63 12.40 -2.36
CA HIS A 34 3.57 13.63 -1.57
C HIS A 34 3.51 13.34 -0.06
N ILE A 35 2.73 12.34 0.35
CA ILE A 35 2.65 11.90 1.75
C ILE A 35 4.01 11.36 2.21
N ALA A 36 4.63 10.46 1.44
CA ALA A 36 5.91 9.85 1.79
C ALA A 36 7.10 10.83 1.81
N GLU A 37 7.05 11.90 1.01
CA GLU A 37 8.05 12.98 1.02
C GLU A 37 7.88 13.91 2.23
N LYS A 38 6.64 14.15 2.65
CA LYS A 38 6.32 15.01 3.80
C LYS A 38 6.62 14.34 5.15
N TYR A 39 6.42 13.02 5.23
CA TYR A 39 6.52 12.25 6.46
C TYR A 39 7.60 11.18 6.34
N GLN A 40 8.83 11.57 6.63
CA GLN A 40 9.99 10.69 6.60
C GLN A 40 10.34 10.23 8.02
N TYR A 41 10.28 8.93 8.23
CA TYR A 41 10.57 8.29 9.51
C TYR A 41 11.47 7.07 9.30
N ASP A 42 12.05 6.53 10.37
CA ASP A 42 12.93 5.37 10.28
C ASP A 42 12.11 4.10 9.98
N VAL A 43 11.06 3.87 10.77
CA VAL A 43 10.15 2.73 10.63
C VAL A 43 8.71 3.21 10.43
N VAL A 44 8.13 2.87 9.27
CA VAL A 44 6.71 3.14 8.94
C VAL A 44 5.92 1.83 8.92
N LEU A 45 4.76 1.82 9.58
CA LEU A 45 3.79 0.72 9.50
C LEU A 45 2.64 1.11 8.59
N ASP A 46 2.45 0.38 7.50
CA ASP A 46 1.28 0.47 6.61
C ASP A 46 0.30 -0.64 6.99
N ALA A 47 -0.76 -0.26 7.71
CA ALA A 47 -1.66 -1.20 8.37
C ALA A 47 -2.61 -1.95 7.41
N PHE A 48 -2.81 -1.41 6.21
CA PHE A 48 -3.76 -1.89 5.20
C PHE A 48 -3.15 -1.68 3.81
N CYS A 49 -2.06 -2.39 3.53
CA CYS A 49 -1.18 -2.07 2.40
C CYS A 49 -1.83 -2.31 1.02
N GLY A 50 -2.85 -3.17 0.94
CA GLY A 50 -3.52 -3.51 -0.32
C GLY A 50 -2.54 -4.02 -1.36
N ALA A 51 -2.48 -3.37 -2.52
CA ALA A 51 -1.52 -3.70 -3.57
C ALA A 51 -0.19 -2.90 -3.49
N GLY A 52 0.03 -2.19 -2.38
CA GLY A 52 1.33 -1.58 -2.05
C GLY A 52 1.54 -0.15 -2.54
N GLY A 53 0.47 0.58 -2.90
CA GLY A 53 0.58 1.95 -3.42
C GLY A 53 1.34 2.90 -2.50
N ASN A 54 0.91 2.99 -1.24
CA ASN A 54 1.57 3.84 -0.23
C ASN A 54 2.86 3.19 0.28
N THR A 55 2.81 1.89 0.61
CA THR A 55 3.99 1.09 1.02
C THR A 55 5.21 1.33 0.13
N ILE A 56 5.04 1.29 -1.19
CA ILE A 56 6.14 1.48 -2.15
C ILE A 56 6.73 2.88 -2.03
N GLN A 57 5.89 3.93 -1.91
CA GLN A 57 6.41 5.30 -1.80
C GLN A 57 7.10 5.53 -0.44
N PHE A 58 6.56 4.99 0.65
CA PHE A 58 7.24 5.02 1.95
C PHE A 58 8.59 4.30 1.88
N ALA A 59 8.69 3.14 1.23
CA ALA A 59 9.96 2.42 1.11
C ALA A 59 11.01 3.18 0.25
N ARG A 60 10.57 4.11 -0.60
CA ARG A 60 11.48 4.98 -1.36
C ARG A 60 12.10 6.08 -0.50
N THR A 61 11.40 6.59 0.52
CA THR A 61 11.83 7.74 1.33
C THR A 61 12.28 7.37 2.74
N CYS A 62 11.77 6.28 3.29
CA CYS A 62 12.04 5.80 4.65
C CYS A 62 13.03 4.62 4.65
N ASN A 63 13.52 4.24 5.82
CA ASN A 63 14.52 3.16 5.96
C ASN A 63 13.86 1.78 5.93
N ARG A 64 12.76 1.59 6.68
CA ARG A 64 12.02 0.33 6.73
C ARG A 64 10.51 0.56 6.72
N VAL A 65 9.79 -0.32 6.03
CA VAL A 65 8.32 -0.34 6.04
C VAL A 65 7.83 -1.71 6.51
N VAL A 66 6.82 -1.75 7.38
CA VAL A 66 6.08 -2.97 7.74
C VAL A 66 4.72 -2.88 7.07
N ALA A 67 4.49 -3.72 6.07
CA ALA A 67 3.26 -3.75 5.28
C ALA A 67 2.37 -4.91 5.75
N ILE A 68 1.16 -4.57 6.20
CA ILE A 68 0.18 -5.52 6.73
C ILE A 68 -1.05 -5.51 5.82
N ASP A 69 -1.54 -6.70 5.51
CA ASP A 69 -2.88 -6.88 4.94
C ASP A 69 -3.45 -8.21 5.42
N ILE A 70 -4.77 -8.25 5.61
CA ILE A 70 -5.46 -9.48 6.01
C ILE A 70 -5.52 -10.48 4.84
N ASP A 71 -5.50 -9.99 3.60
CA ASP A 71 -5.55 -10.83 2.40
C ASP A 71 -4.14 -11.17 1.91
N ALA A 72 -3.82 -12.46 1.90
CA ALA A 72 -2.55 -12.99 1.39
C ALA A 72 -2.28 -12.61 -0.07
N ASN A 73 -3.33 -12.45 -0.89
CA ASN A 73 -3.20 -12.06 -2.29
C ASN A 73 -2.74 -10.60 -2.42
N LYS A 74 -3.23 -9.71 -1.55
CA LYS A 74 -2.79 -8.30 -1.46
C LYS A 74 -1.32 -8.23 -1.11
N ILE A 75 -0.89 -9.01 -0.12
CA ILE A 75 0.54 -9.15 0.22
C ILE A 75 1.36 -9.67 -0.96
N ALA A 76 0.89 -10.68 -1.68
CA ALA A 76 1.60 -11.20 -2.86
C ALA A 76 1.72 -10.15 -3.98
N MET A 77 0.68 -9.35 -4.21
CA MET A 77 0.73 -8.23 -5.16
C MET A 77 1.69 -7.14 -4.70
N THR A 78 1.65 -6.76 -3.42
CA THR A 78 2.55 -5.76 -2.84
C THR A 78 4.01 -6.19 -2.96
N LYS A 79 4.32 -7.47 -2.68
CA LYS A 79 5.67 -8.04 -2.90
C LYS A 79 6.13 -7.91 -4.34
N HIS A 80 5.29 -8.32 -5.28
CA HIS A 80 5.58 -8.26 -6.73
C HIS A 80 5.79 -6.82 -7.20
N ASN A 81 4.89 -5.91 -6.82
CA ASN A 81 4.97 -4.50 -7.19
C ASN A 81 6.21 -3.84 -6.57
N ALA A 82 6.53 -4.13 -5.30
CA ALA A 82 7.74 -3.63 -4.65
C ALA A 82 9.03 -4.09 -5.34
N THR A 83 9.07 -5.31 -5.88
CA THR A 83 10.21 -5.81 -6.67
C THR A 83 10.37 -4.99 -7.95
N ILE A 84 9.28 -4.70 -8.68
CA ILE A 84 9.33 -3.85 -9.87
C ILE A 84 9.93 -2.48 -9.51
N TYR A 85 9.46 -1.87 -8.41
CA TYR A 85 9.95 -0.58 -7.91
C TYR A 85 11.34 -0.61 -7.25
N GLY A 86 11.97 -1.79 -7.11
CA GLY A 86 13.32 -1.93 -6.55
C GLY A 86 13.40 -1.65 -5.05
N VAL A 87 12.28 -1.75 -4.32
CA VAL A 87 12.20 -1.43 -2.89
C VAL A 87 11.81 -2.63 -2.03
N HIS A 88 11.74 -3.83 -2.61
CA HIS A 88 11.33 -5.06 -1.93
C HIS A 88 12.08 -5.29 -0.61
N GLU A 89 13.41 -5.16 -0.62
CA GLU A 89 14.27 -5.43 0.54
C GLU A 89 14.06 -4.48 1.73
N LYS A 90 13.39 -3.35 1.52
CA LYS A 90 13.07 -2.39 2.60
C LYS A 90 11.74 -2.68 3.29
N ILE A 91 10.98 -3.66 2.79
CA ILE A 91 9.61 -3.91 3.22
C ILE A 91 9.53 -5.28 3.90
N GLU A 92 9.05 -5.29 5.13
CA GLU A 92 8.58 -6.50 5.79
C GLU A 92 7.10 -6.70 5.47
N PHE A 93 6.73 -7.91 5.04
CA PHE A 93 5.37 -8.21 4.61
C PHE A 93 4.72 -9.19 5.57
N ILE A 94 3.61 -8.79 6.19
CA ILE A 94 2.89 -9.60 7.17
C ILE A 94 1.45 -9.80 6.68
N THR A 95 1.02 -11.05 6.53
CA THR A 95 -0.39 -11.38 6.33
C THR A 95 -1.06 -11.57 7.68
N GLY A 96 -2.07 -10.77 7.99
CA GLY A 96 -2.82 -10.89 9.23
C GLY A 96 -3.70 -9.69 9.54
N ASP A 97 -4.49 -9.79 10.61
CA ASP A 97 -5.32 -8.69 11.09
C ASP A 97 -4.46 -7.65 11.82
N PHE A 98 -4.45 -6.43 11.30
CA PHE A 98 -3.77 -5.29 11.94
C PHE A 98 -4.20 -5.09 13.40
N PHE A 99 -5.48 -5.25 13.73
CA PHE A 99 -5.98 -4.99 15.09
C PHE A 99 -5.43 -5.99 16.11
N GLU A 100 -5.15 -7.22 15.69
CA GLU A 100 -4.53 -8.24 16.53
C GLU A 100 -3.00 -8.08 16.63
N LEU A 101 -2.39 -7.57 15.57
CA LEU A 101 -0.93 -7.40 15.46
C LEU A 101 -0.44 -6.10 16.09
N ALA A 102 -1.23 -5.02 16.03
CA ALA A 102 -0.85 -3.68 16.46
C ALA A 102 -0.24 -3.62 17.88
N PRO A 103 -0.77 -4.32 18.91
CA PRO A 103 -0.18 -4.29 20.25
C PRO A 103 1.25 -4.84 20.36
N ARG A 104 1.69 -5.62 19.36
CA ARG A 104 3.00 -6.29 19.33
C ARG A 104 4.03 -5.57 18.45
N LEU A 105 3.59 -4.56 17.69
CA LEU A 105 4.42 -3.86 16.71
C LEU A 105 4.89 -2.50 17.25
N LYS A 106 6.08 -2.07 16.81
CA LYS A 106 6.64 -0.75 17.10
C LYS A 106 7.05 -0.08 15.79
N ALA A 107 6.62 1.15 15.60
CA ALA A 107 6.95 1.99 14.45
C ALA A 107 6.93 3.46 14.89
N ASP A 108 7.62 4.32 14.16
CA ASP A 108 7.62 5.76 14.41
C ASP A 108 6.37 6.43 13.82
N MET A 109 5.82 5.83 12.76
CA MET A 109 4.60 6.28 12.09
C MET A 109 3.72 5.08 11.74
N VAL A 110 2.41 5.26 11.91
CA VAL A 110 1.38 4.34 11.42
C VAL A 110 0.57 5.05 10.34
N PHE A 111 0.53 4.45 9.15
CA PHE A 111 -0.32 4.87 8.05
C PHE A 111 -1.56 3.98 7.98
N LEU A 112 -2.74 4.61 7.92
CA LEU A 112 -4.03 3.93 7.91
C LEU A 112 -4.79 4.29 6.62
N SER A 113 -4.95 3.33 5.73
CA SER A 113 -5.87 3.39 4.58
C SER A 113 -6.82 2.19 4.60
N PRO A 114 -7.72 2.09 5.60
CA PRO A 114 -8.62 0.96 5.74
C PRO A 114 -9.62 0.87 4.58
N PRO A 115 -10.26 -0.30 4.37
CA PRO A 115 -11.32 -0.45 3.40
C PRO A 115 -12.49 0.49 3.73
N TRP A 116 -12.98 1.20 2.71
CA TRP A 116 -14.04 2.20 2.83
C TRP A 116 -15.41 1.67 2.37
N GLY A 117 -15.59 0.36 2.21
CA GLY A 117 -16.86 -0.24 1.74
C GLY A 117 -17.06 -0.22 0.21
N GLY A 118 -16.08 0.26 -0.55
CA GLY A 118 -16.08 0.23 -2.02
C GLY A 118 -17.22 1.05 -2.64
N LEU A 119 -17.43 0.90 -3.96
CA LEU A 119 -18.45 1.68 -4.71
C LEU A 119 -19.90 1.57 -4.17
N SER A 120 -20.15 0.66 -3.23
CA SER A 120 -21.44 0.50 -2.55
C SER A 120 -21.55 1.26 -1.22
N TYR A 121 -20.53 2.02 -0.81
CA TYR A 121 -20.49 2.75 0.47
C TYR A 121 -21.69 3.69 0.69
N SER A 122 -22.28 4.21 -0.39
CA SER A 122 -23.47 5.08 -0.34
C SER A 122 -24.81 4.35 -0.26
N LYS A 123 -24.84 3.01 -0.22
CA LYS A 123 -26.08 2.21 -0.14
C LYS A 123 -26.50 1.83 1.29
N VAL A 124 -25.86 2.41 2.31
CA VAL A 124 -26.38 2.32 3.68
C VAL A 124 -27.53 3.32 3.80
N SER A 125 -28.72 2.86 3.44
CA SER A 125 -30.02 3.50 3.72
C SER A 125 -30.66 2.85 4.94
#